data_AF-A0A1G8D3K2-F1
#
_entry.id   AF-A0A1G8D3K2-F1
#
_cell.length_a   1.000
_cell.length_b   1.000
_cell.length_c   1.000
_cell.angle_alpha   90.00
_cell.angle_beta   90.00
_cell.angle_gamma   90.00
#
_symmetry.space_group_name_H-M   'P 1'
#
loop_
_entity.id
_entity.type
_entity.pdbx_description
1 polymer ?
#
loop_
_entity_poly.entity_id
_entity_poly.type
_entity_poly.pdbx_seq_one_letter_code
_entity_poly.pdbx_strand_id
1 'polypeptide(L)'
;MLNISKKCIYCGNTYTGKDGEHVFPFGLGGQNLYMDCVCEKCNNAFSALELELYQKSFVGLVRSVEGVEGYNPNKRNPAPFKAPVLLIFDEKNNVVFEVGQQVRMQVFIRPQLFKLNKKFYVEADNVESQRLFADTFVKWKKDSGIFITRKKNS
;
A
#
# COMPACT_ATOMS: atom_id res chain seq x y z
N MET A 1 31.13 -7.47 -28.70
CA MET A 1 30.87 -6.11 -28.19
C MET A 1 31.78 -5.90 -27.00
N LEU A 2 32.61 -4.85 -27.00
CA LEU A 2 33.42 -4.49 -25.84
C LEU A 2 32.47 -4.08 -24.71
N ASN A 3 32.46 -4.83 -23.60
CA ASN A 3 31.75 -4.42 -22.39
C ASN A 3 32.47 -3.19 -21.81
N ILE A 4 31.98 -2.01 -22.15
CA ILE A 4 32.46 -0.76 -21.56
C ILE A 4 32.10 -0.80 -20.08
N SER A 5 33.15 -0.88 -19.27
CA SER A 5 33.09 -0.87 -17.82
C SER A 5 32.91 0.56 -17.34
N LYS A 6 31.77 0.87 -16.70
CA LYS A 6 31.43 2.20 -16.18
C LYS A 6 31.47 2.20 -14.65
N LYS A 7 31.68 3.37 -14.04
CA LYS A 7 31.65 3.55 -12.58
C LYS A 7 30.37 4.26 -12.19
N CYS A 8 29.63 3.70 -11.24
CA CYS A 8 28.39 4.31 -10.75
C CYS A 8 28.70 5.59 -9.94
N ILE A 9 28.01 6.70 -10.23
CA ILE A 9 28.19 7.97 -9.51
C ILE A 9 27.73 7.90 -8.05
N TYR A 10 26.77 7.03 -7.73
CA TYR A 10 26.19 6.92 -6.39
C TYR A 10 26.97 5.97 -5.48
N CYS A 11 27.24 4.74 -5.94
CA CYS A 11 27.90 3.72 -5.11
C CYS A 11 29.37 3.47 -5.46
N GLY A 12 29.89 4.10 -6.52
CA GLY A 12 31.27 3.91 -6.96
C GLY A 12 31.59 2.54 -7.56
N ASN A 13 30.62 1.61 -7.62
CA ASN A 13 30.82 0.28 -8.18
C ASN A 13 30.95 0.30 -9.69
N THR A 14 31.78 -0.59 -10.19
CA THR A 14 31.96 -0.83 -11.62
C THR A 14 30.87 -1.76 -12.16
N TYR A 15 30.28 -1.44 -13.30
CA TYR A 15 29.21 -2.24 -13.93
C TYR A 15 29.30 -2.17 -15.46
N THR A 16 28.74 -3.19 -16.13
CA THR A 16 28.71 -3.33 -17.60
C THR A 16 27.27 -3.41 -18.15
N GLY A 17 26.29 -3.13 -17.29
CA GLY A 17 24.85 -3.27 -17.57
C GLY A 17 24.18 -1.95 -18.00
N LYS A 18 22.85 -1.91 -17.87
CA LYS A 18 22.04 -0.71 -18.15
C LYS A 18 22.61 0.53 -17.46
N ASP A 19 22.53 1.63 -18.18
CA ASP A 19 22.99 2.94 -17.75
C ASP A 19 21.85 3.94 -17.92
N GLY A 20 21.50 4.65 -16.86
CA GLY A 20 20.39 5.61 -16.88
C GLY A 20 19.52 5.51 -15.64
N GLU A 21 19.43 6.61 -14.89
CA GLU A 21 18.40 6.87 -13.86
C GLU A 21 17.62 8.14 -14.24
N HIS A 22 16.34 8.23 -13.88
CA HIS A 22 15.56 9.43 -14.16
C HIS A 22 16.08 10.65 -13.38
N VAL A 23 16.29 11.77 -14.07
CA VAL A 23 16.63 13.06 -13.43
C VAL A 23 15.42 13.61 -12.68
N PHE A 24 14.23 13.44 -13.27
CA PHE A 24 12.95 13.69 -12.62
C PHE A 24 12.08 12.43 -12.70
N PRO A 25 11.50 11.98 -11.57
CA PRO A 25 10.60 10.85 -11.55
C PRO A 25 9.48 11.01 -12.58
N PHE A 26 9.37 10.10 -13.53
CA PHE A 26 8.26 10.12 -14.51
C PHE A 26 6.89 10.07 -13.81
N GLY A 27 6.82 9.35 -12.68
CA GLY A 27 5.61 9.25 -11.86
C GLY A 27 5.10 10.58 -11.26
N LEU A 28 5.96 11.61 -11.22
CA LEU A 28 5.62 12.97 -10.77
C LEU A 28 5.36 13.93 -11.95
N GLY A 29 5.21 13.41 -13.17
CA GLY A 29 5.06 14.23 -14.38
C GLY A 29 6.39 14.70 -14.96
N GLY A 30 7.51 14.11 -14.53
CA GLY A 30 8.83 14.35 -15.10
C GLY A 30 8.90 13.91 -16.57
N GLN A 31 9.70 14.62 -17.37
CA GLN A 31 10.07 14.17 -18.71
C GLN A 31 11.02 12.97 -18.62
N ASN A 32 11.14 12.20 -19.71
CA ASN A 32 12.10 11.10 -19.84
C ASN A 32 13.54 11.63 -20.01
N LEU A 33 14.03 12.30 -18.97
CA LEU A 33 15.40 12.79 -18.85
C LEU A 33 16.16 11.83 -17.95
N TYR A 34 17.31 11.35 -18.43
CA TYR A 34 18.13 10.37 -17.75
C TYR A 34 19.50 10.94 -17.42
N MET A 35 20.05 10.50 -16.29
CA MET A 35 21.46 10.67 -15.96
C MET A 35 22.21 9.37 -16.24
N ASP A 36 23.33 9.49 -16.93
CA ASP A 36 24.25 8.37 -17.16
C ASP A 36 25.10 8.07 -15.92
N CYS A 37 25.85 6.99 -16.00
CA CYS A 37 26.71 6.46 -14.95
C CYS A 37 25.96 6.01 -13.69
N VAL A 38 24.78 5.40 -13.82
CA VAL A 38 24.02 4.81 -12.71
C VAL A 38 23.85 3.31 -12.87
N CYS A 39 24.32 2.53 -11.90
CA CYS A 39 24.17 1.07 -11.93
C CYS A 39 22.73 0.65 -11.59
N GLU A 40 22.33 -0.53 -12.06
CA GLU A 40 20.99 -1.09 -11.87
C GLU A 40 20.54 -1.13 -10.40
N LYS A 41 21.44 -1.47 -9.47
CA LYS A 41 21.11 -1.51 -8.04
C LYS A 41 20.69 -0.14 -7.51
N CYS A 42 21.44 0.90 -7.85
CA CYS A 42 21.11 2.27 -7.47
C CYS A 42 19.83 2.71 -8.17
N ASN A 43 19.68 2.36 -9.45
CA ASN A 43 18.49 2.72 -10.21
C ASN A 43 17.21 2.14 -9.60
N ASN A 44 17.25 0.85 -9.25
CA ASN A 44 16.13 0.19 -8.60
C ASN A 44 15.83 0.75 -7.20
N ALA A 45 16.84 1.24 -6.48
CA ALA A 45 16.66 1.88 -5.18
C ALA A 45 15.93 3.23 -5.31
N PHE A 46 16.29 4.06 -6.28
CA PHE A 46 15.55 5.29 -6.58
C PHE A 46 14.14 5.00 -7.07
N SER A 47 13.97 4.03 -7.97
CA SER A 47 12.64 3.59 -8.42
C SER A 47 11.75 3.17 -7.24
N ALA A 48 12.30 2.47 -6.23
CA ALA A 48 11.56 2.10 -5.02
C ALA A 48 11.23 3.32 -4.14
N LEU A 49 12.17 4.25 -3.97
CA LEU A 49 11.97 5.50 -3.23
C LEU A 49 10.87 6.36 -3.89
N GLU A 50 10.95 6.56 -5.20
CA GLU A 50 9.93 7.25 -5.99
C GLU A 50 8.57 6.60 -5.80
N LEU A 51 8.53 5.26 -5.83
CA LEU A 51 7.31 4.50 -5.62
C LEU A 51 6.66 4.80 -4.28
N GLU A 52 7.45 4.81 -3.21
CA GLU A 52 6.95 5.16 -1.89
C GLU A 52 6.50 6.62 -1.82
N LEU A 53 7.29 7.54 -2.37
CA LEU A 53 7.00 8.97 -2.34
C LEU A 53 5.66 9.28 -3.01
N TYR A 54 5.39 8.73 -4.20
CA TYR A 54 4.11 8.99 -4.85
C TYR A 54 2.95 8.29 -4.13
N GLN A 55 3.14 7.07 -3.59
CA GLN A 55 2.05 6.34 -2.93
C GLN A 55 1.68 6.93 -1.58
N LYS A 56 2.66 7.43 -0.82
CA LYS A 56 2.50 7.88 0.57
C LYS A 56 2.43 9.41 0.71
N SER A 57 2.42 10.17 -0.38
CA SER A 57 2.28 11.64 -0.38
C SER A 57 0.90 12.09 -0.86
N PHE A 58 0.63 13.39 -0.73
CA PHE A 58 -0.58 14.03 -1.28
C PHE A 58 -0.74 13.81 -2.79
N VAL A 59 0.37 13.59 -3.52
CA VAL A 59 0.34 13.28 -4.95
C VAL A 59 -0.38 11.95 -5.18
N GLY A 60 -0.19 10.97 -4.30
CA GLY A 60 -0.89 9.68 -4.37
C GLY A 60 -2.39 9.82 -4.19
N LEU A 61 -2.83 10.72 -3.30
CA LEU A 61 -4.24 11.04 -3.09
C LEU A 61 -4.87 11.61 -4.38
N VAL A 62 -4.25 12.64 -4.97
CA VAL A 62 -4.75 13.26 -6.21
C VAL A 62 -4.75 12.26 -7.36
N ARG A 63 -3.67 11.50 -7.56
CA ARG A 63 -3.59 10.46 -8.59
C ARG A 63 -4.65 9.38 -8.43
N SER A 64 -4.96 9.03 -7.18
CA SER A 64 -6.02 8.09 -6.84
C SER A 64 -7.41 8.61 -7.21
N VAL A 65 -7.70 9.89 -6.93
CA VAL A 65 -8.95 10.58 -7.32
C VAL A 65 -9.11 10.56 -8.83
N GLU A 66 -8.08 11.01 -9.55
CA GLU A 66 -8.07 11.12 -11.01
C GLU A 66 -7.99 9.76 -11.73
N GLY A 67 -7.74 8.67 -11.00
CA GLY A 67 -7.60 7.34 -11.57
C GLY A 67 -6.38 7.18 -12.48
N VAL A 68 -5.28 7.89 -12.19
CA VAL A 68 -4.06 7.85 -13.01
C VAL A 68 -3.36 6.49 -12.87
N GLU A 69 -3.39 5.71 -13.95
CA GLU A 69 -2.78 4.38 -14.01
C GLU A 69 -1.24 4.45 -14.14
N GLY A 70 -0.58 3.34 -13.80
CA GLY A 70 0.87 3.19 -13.96
C GLY A 70 1.26 2.79 -15.39
N TYR A 71 2.56 2.71 -15.65
CA TYR A 71 3.16 2.43 -16.98
C TYR A 71 2.73 1.08 -17.61
N ASN A 72 2.13 0.18 -16.82
CA ASN A 72 1.65 -1.13 -17.28
C ASN A 72 0.16 -1.27 -16.96
N PRO A 73 -0.74 -0.84 -17.87
CA PRO A 73 -2.20 -0.91 -17.66
C PRO A 73 -2.70 -2.36 -17.47
N ASN A 74 -1.94 -3.35 -17.97
CA ASN A 74 -2.31 -4.77 -17.90
C ASN A 74 -1.92 -5.47 -16.58
N LYS A 75 -1.24 -4.80 -15.63
CA LYS A 75 -1.00 -5.36 -14.30
C LYS A 75 -1.97 -4.71 -13.33
N ARG A 76 -2.71 -5.54 -12.58
CA ARG A 76 -3.67 -5.22 -11.50
C ARG A 76 -3.08 -4.42 -10.31
N ASN A 77 -2.16 -3.50 -10.55
CA ASN A 77 -1.62 -2.59 -9.55
C ASN A 77 -1.99 -1.15 -9.95
N PRO A 78 -3.27 -0.77 -9.86
CA PRO A 78 -3.56 0.64 -9.70
C PRO A 78 -2.87 1.03 -8.41
N ALA A 79 -1.86 1.89 -8.47
CA ALA A 79 -1.06 2.22 -7.30
C ALA A 79 -1.89 3.14 -6.41
N PRO A 80 -2.64 2.60 -5.42
CA PRO A 80 -3.61 3.39 -4.69
C PRO A 80 -2.85 4.33 -3.76
N PHE A 81 -3.53 5.35 -3.27
CA PHE A 81 -2.99 6.13 -2.17
C PHE A 81 -2.79 5.21 -0.98
N LYS A 82 -1.56 5.18 -0.44
CA LYS A 82 -1.21 4.39 0.74
C LYS A 82 -1.01 5.34 1.91
N ALA A 83 -2.09 5.56 2.67
CA ALA A 83 -1.96 6.09 4.02
C ALA A 83 -1.76 4.94 5.02
N PRO A 84 -0.96 5.15 6.08
CA PRO A 84 -0.87 4.18 7.18
C PRO A 84 -2.22 3.85 7.79
N VAL A 85 -3.11 4.85 7.92
CA VAL A 85 -4.46 4.73 8.44
C VAL A 85 -5.37 5.71 7.67
N LEU A 86 -6.53 5.24 7.22
CA LEU A 86 -7.62 6.08 6.74
C LEU A 86 -8.81 5.89 7.66
N LEU A 87 -9.42 6.99 8.09
CA LEU A 87 -10.55 6.98 9.00
C LEU A 87 -11.73 7.75 8.39
N ILE A 88 -12.94 7.27 8.60
CA ILE A 88 -14.17 8.03 8.38
C ILE A 88 -14.92 8.15 9.70
N PHE A 89 -15.51 9.31 9.94
CA PHE A 89 -16.35 9.56 11.11
C PHE A 89 -17.82 9.56 10.68
N ASP A 90 -18.59 8.65 11.25
CA ASP A 90 -20.04 8.62 11.12
C ASP A 90 -20.66 9.51 12.19
N GLU A 91 -20.99 10.75 11.82
CA GLU A 91 -21.58 11.74 12.72
C GLU A 91 -22.91 11.27 13.33
N LYS A 92 -23.69 10.48 12.59
CA LYS A 92 -25.02 10.03 13.03
C LYS A 92 -24.92 9.06 14.20
N ASN A 93 -23.99 8.12 14.12
CA ASN A 93 -23.81 7.10 15.15
C ASN A 93 -22.67 7.42 16.12
N ASN A 94 -21.92 8.49 15.87
CA ASN A 94 -20.73 8.89 16.63
C ASN A 94 -19.68 7.78 16.69
N VAL A 95 -19.39 7.15 15.54
CA VAL A 95 -18.44 6.04 15.41
C VAL A 95 -17.36 6.38 14.38
N VAL A 96 -16.12 6.03 14.68
CA VAL A 96 -14.99 6.12 13.74
C VAL A 96 -14.74 4.74 13.14
N PHE A 97 -14.68 4.66 11.82
CA PHE A 97 -14.35 3.44 11.09
C PHE A 97 -12.98 3.58 10.43
N GLU A 98 -12.18 2.53 10.49
CA GLU A 98 -11.05 2.37 9.60
C GLU A 98 -11.56 1.99 8.19
N VAL A 99 -11.05 2.69 7.18
CA VAL A 99 -11.45 2.46 5.79
C VAL A 99 -10.24 2.12 4.93
N GLY A 100 -10.51 1.43 3.83
CA GLY A 100 -9.58 1.26 2.73
C GLY A 100 -10.02 2.11 1.55
N GLN A 101 -9.11 2.27 0.60
CA GLN A 101 -9.38 2.98 -0.65
C GLN A 101 -8.92 2.12 -1.83
N GLN A 102 -9.77 2.05 -2.84
CA GLN A 102 -9.49 1.50 -4.16
C GLN A 102 -9.50 2.63 -5.20
N VAL A 103 -9.04 2.33 -6.42
CA VAL A 103 -8.92 3.27 -7.55
C VAL A 103 -10.13 4.18 -7.65
N ARG A 104 -9.92 5.45 -8.04
CA ARG A 104 -10.98 6.47 -8.16
C ARG A 104 -11.64 6.78 -6.82
N MET A 105 -10.87 6.67 -5.73
CA MET A 105 -11.34 6.93 -4.37
C MET A 105 -12.58 6.13 -3.96
N GLN A 106 -12.72 4.90 -4.47
CA GLN A 106 -13.74 4.00 -3.95
C GLN A 106 -13.35 3.58 -2.53
N VAL A 107 -14.03 4.16 -1.55
CA VAL A 107 -13.81 3.89 -0.13
C VAL A 107 -14.60 2.65 0.26
N PHE A 108 -13.98 1.76 1.03
CA PHE A 108 -14.65 0.59 1.60
C PHE A 108 -14.31 0.47 3.09
N ILE A 109 -15.22 -0.10 3.87
CA ILE A 109 -14.99 -0.33 5.30
C ILE A 109 -14.04 -1.51 5.45
N ARG A 110 -12.91 -1.30 6.15
CA ARG A 110 -12.02 -2.43 6.48
C ARG A 110 -12.70 -3.33 7.50
N PRO A 111 -12.55 -4.66 7.39
CA PRO A 111 -13.01 -5.57 8.43
C PRO A 111 -12.40 -5.20 9.78
N GLN A 112 -13.25 -4.89 10.76
CA GLN A 112 -12.82 -4.36 12.04
C GLN A 112 -13.73 -4.79 13.19
N LEU A 113 -13.15 -4.83 14.40
CA LEU A 113 -13.83 -5.14 15.65
C LEU A 113 -14.03 -3.88 16.48
N PHE A 114 -15.26 -3.65 16.92
CA PHE A 114 -15.61 -2.55 17.82
C PHE A 114 -16.35 -3.08 19.04
N LYS A 115 -16.11 -2.43 20.19
CA LYS A 115 -16.72 -2.79 21.46
C LYS A 115 -17.75 -1.73 21.85
N LEU A 116 -19.03 -2.10 21.83
CA LEU A 116 -20.13 -1.25 22.29
C LEU A 116 -20.83 -1.95 23.45
N ASN A 117 -21.01 -1.24 24.58
CA ASN A 117 -21.78 -1.74 25.73
C ASN A 117 -21.41 -3.17 26.17
N LYS A 118 -20.10 -3.46 26.25
CA LYS A 118 -19.52 -4.78 26.62
C LYS A 118 -19.72 -5.90 25.60
N LYS A 119 -20.31 -5.62 24.43
CA LYS A 119 -20.42 -6.55 23.30
C LYS A 119 -19.42 -6.17 22.21
N PHE A 120 -18.88 -7.18 21.54
CA PHE A 120 -18.04 -7.00 20.38
C PHE A 120 -18.88 -7.19 19.12
N TYR A 121 -18.61 -6.36 18.14
CA TYR A 121 -19.25 -6.36 16.83
C TYR A 121 -18.16 -6.38 15.77
N VAL A 122 -18.46 -7.01 14.64
CA VAL A 122 -17.58 -7.05 13.47
C VAL A 122 -18.29 -6.30 12.36
N GLU A 123 -17.63 -5.30 11.77
CA GLU A 123 -18.12 -4.56 10.60
C GLU A 123 -17.17 -4.81 9.45
N ALA A 124 -17.71 -4.89 8.24
CA ALA A 124 -16.95 -4.96 7.00
C ALA A 124 -17.78 -4.36 5.87
N ASP A 125 -17.14 -4.13 4.72
CA ASP A 125 -17.80 -3.66 3.51
C ASP A 125 -18.83 -4.66 2.93
N ASN A 126 -18.66 -5.95 3.19
CA ASN A 126 -19.57 -6.99 2.75
C ASN A 126 -19.54 -8.24 3.66
N VAL A 127 -20.54 -9.11 3.51
CA VAL A 127 -20.74 -10.31 4.36
C VAL A 127 -19.60 -11.32 4.23
N GLU A 128 -19.02 -11.48 3.03
CA GLU A 128 -17.91 -12.41 2.79
C GLU A 128 -16.65 -11.94 3.53
N SER A 129 -16.32 -10.66 3.41
CA SER A 129 -15.23 -9.96 4.09
C SER A 129 -15.39 -10.04 5.62
N GLN A 130 -16.61 -9.85 6.12
CA GLN A 130 -16.96 -10.00 7.54
C GLN A 130 -16.69 -11.44 8.03
N ARG A 131 -17.12 -12.44 7.27
CA ARG A 131 -16.94 -13.86 7.60
C ARG A 131 -15.47 -14.25 7.59
N LEU A 132 -14.74 -13.88 6.54
CA LEU A 132 -13.31 -14.17 6.40
C LEU A 132 -12.51 -13.59 7.58
N PHE A 133 -12.84 -12.36 7.99
CA PHE A 133 -12.22 -11.73 9.14
C PHE A 133 -12.56 -12.46 10.45
N ALA A 134 -13.81 -12.82 10.67
CA ALA A 134 -14.22 -13.58 11.85
C ALA A 134 -13.51 -14.94 11.94
N ASP A 135 -13.41 -15.67 10.83
CA ASP A 135 -12.73 -16.95 10.74
C ASP A 135 -11.22 -16.79 11.01
N THR A 136 -10.60 -15.76 10.43
CA THR A 136 -9.18 -15.42 10.67
C THR A 136 -8.93 -15.08 12.14
N PHE A 137 -9.84 -14.34 12.77
CA PHE A 137 -9.74 -13.99 14.18
C PHE A 137 -9.91 -15.20 15.10
N VAL A 138 -10.82 -16.12 14.77
CA VAL A 138 -11.00 -17.39 15.49
C VAL A 138 -9.75 -18.26 15.37
N LYS A 139 -9.20 -18.38 14.15
CA LYS A 139 -7.94 -19.10 13.90
C LYS A 139 -6.80 -18.49 14.73
N TRP A 140 -6.61 -17.18 14.66
CA TRP A 140 -5.60 -16.46 15.42
C TRP A 140 -5.69 -16.72 16.94
N LYS A 141 -6.90 -16.72 17.51
CA LYS A 141 -7.10 -17.05 18.93
C LYS A 141 -6.62 -18.47 19.25
N LYS A 142 -6.95 -19.44 18.41
CA LYS A 142 -6.54 -20.84 18.58
C LYS A 142 -5.02 -20.97 18.51
N ASP A 143 -4.41 -20.35 17.50
CA ASP A 143 -2.97 -20.39 17.26
C ASP A 143 -2.20 -19.67 18.40
N SER A 144 -2.82 -18.68 19.03
CA SER A 144 -2.26 -17.93 20.17
C SER A 144 -2.56 -18.57 21.54
N GLY A 145 -3.22 -19.74 21.60
CA GLY A 145 -3.56 -20.40 22.86
C GLY A 145 -4.60 -19.65 23.70
N ILE A 146 -5.40 -18.76 23.10
CA ILE A 146 -6.46 -18.02 23.78
C ILE A 146 -7.71 -18.90 23.85
N PHE A 147 -7.91 -19.58 24.98
CA PHE A 147 -9.08 -20.44 25.20
C PHE A 147 -10.23 -19.65 25.81
N ILE A 148 -11.42 -19.77 25.22
CA ILE A 148 -12.66 -19.25 25.81
C ILE A 148 -13.20 -20.31 26.78
N THR A 149 -12.94 -20.16 28.08
CA THR A 149 -13.61 -20.97 29.09
C THR A 149 -15.04 -20.43 29.25
N ARG A 150 -16.04 -21.13 28.68
CA ARG A 150 -17.44 -20.84 29.04
C ARG A 150 -17.64 -21.27 30.49
N LYS A 151 -17.79 -20.31 31.40
CA LYS A 151 -18.32 -20.58 32.73
C LYS A 151 -19.74 -21.13 32.54
N LYS A 152 -19.97 -22.40 32.85
CA LYS A 152 -21.34 -22.92 33.01
C LYS A 152 -21.91 -22.17 34.22
N ASN A 153 -22.97 -21.40 34.01
CA ASN A 153 -23.79 -20.92 35.10
C ASN A 153 -24.51 -22.15 35.66
N SER A 154 -23.99 -22.67 36.77
CA SER A 154 -24.67 -23.59 37.68
C SER A 154 -25.72 -22.84 38.48
#